data_AF-A0A2K9LT73-F1
#
_entry.id   AF-A0A2K9LT73-F1
#
_cell.length_a   1.000
_cell.length_b   1.000
_cell.length_c   1.000
_cell.angle_alpha   90.00
_cell.angle_beta   90.00
_cell.angle_gamma   90.00
#
_symmetry.space_group_name_H-M   'P 1'
#
loop_
_entity.id
_entity.type
_entity.pdbx_description
1 polymer ?
#
loop_
_entity_poly.entity_id
_entity_poly.type
_entity_poly.pdbx_seq_one_letter_code
_entity_poly.pdbx_strand_id
1 'polypeptide(L)'
;MSDKKDLREQKAQDKLNKIKEKQAQKEAKKETKKNKKEEFTKLYNEFEGHDGTQEGKIKAAKNKRVKKEKEKIDYKLALKEAPVKFLKEVNKIQWSSRKNLGTKFLWVIIFIAIFGVFFFCVDLAFQNLFELIRII
;
A
#
# COMPACT_ATOMS: atom_id res chain seq x y z
N MET A 1 36.89 4.58 -30.93
CA MET A 1 36.96 4.73 -29.45
C MET A 1 36.04 5.85 -28.90
N SER A 2 35.32 6.62 -29.73
CA SER A 2 34.48 7.75 -29.29
C SER A 2 33.14 7.31 -28.67
N ASP A 3 32.42 6.35 -29.26
CA ASP A 3 31.05 5.98 -28.85
C ASP A 3 30.92 5.45 -27.41
N LYS A 4 31.99 4.87 -26.87
CA LYS A 4 32.00 4.36 -25.49
C LYS A 4 32.13 5.47 -24.44
N LYS A 5 32.68 6.64 -24.80
CA LYS A 5 32.75 7.81 -23.90
C LYS A 5 31.39 8.49 -23.82
N ASP A 6 30.73 8.70 -24.96
CA ASP A 6 29.40 9.34 -25.03
C ASP A 6 28.34 8.54 -24.26
N LEU A 7 28.39 7.20 -24.33
CA LEU A 7 27.46 6.33 -23.59
C LEU A 7 27.66 6.40 -22.05
N ARG A 8 28.90 6.63 -21.59
CA ARG A 8 29.19 6.76 -20.16
C ARG A 8 28.74 8.12 -19.62
N GLU A 9 28.91 9.17 -20.41
CA GLU A 9 28.44 10.52 -20.08
C GLU A 9 26.92 10.60 -20.04
N GLN A 10 26.22 9.99 -21.00
CA GLN A 10 24.75 9.88 -20.98
C GLN A 10 24.24 9.13 -19.73
N LYS A 11 24.87 7.99 -19.38
CA LYS A 11 24.51 7.24 -18.16
C LYS A 11 24.78 8.01 -16.87
N ALA A 12 25.81 8.87 -16.86
CA ALA A 12 26.10 9.73 -15.72
C ALA A 12 25.05 10.84 -15.58
N GLN A 13 24.67 11.46 -16.70
CA GLN A 13 23.60 12.47 -16.75
C GLN A 13 22.24 11.87 -16.34
N ASP A 14 21.90 10.68 -16.80
CA ASP A 14 20.67 9.97 -16.41
C ASP A 14 20.62 9.67 -14.90
N LYS A 15 21.76 9.27 -14.31
CA LYS A 15 21.85 9.05 -12.86
C LYS A 15 21.68 10.36 -12.09
N LEU A 16 22.29 11.45 -12.56
CA LEU A 16 22.13 12.78 -11.95
C LEU A 16 20.68 13.27 -12.02
N ASN A 17 20.02 13.09 -13.17
CA ASN A 17 18.62 13.45 -13.35
C ASN A 17 17.70 12.65 -12.41
N LYS A 18 17.92 11.34 -12.29
CA LYS A 18 17.17 10.50 -11.33
C LYS A 18 17.39 10.90 -9.87
N ILE A 19 18.59 11.38 -9.51
CA ILE A 19 18.87 11.87 -8.15
C ILE A 19 18.12 13.20 -7.90
N LYS A 20 18.17 14.13 -8.86
CA LYS A 20 17.44 15.41 -8.80
C LYS A 20 15.94 15.20 -8.70
N GLU A 21 15.37 14.31 -9.50
CA GLU A 21 13.93 13.95 -9.43
C GLU A 21 13.56 13.38 -8.06
N LYS A 22 14.38 12.49 -7.48
CA LYS A 22 14.14 11.93 -6.14
C LYS A 22 14.23 12.99 -5.04
N GLN A 23 15.13 13.97 -5.18
CA GLN A 23 15.25 15.09 -4.24
C GLN A 23 14.02 16.01 -4.35
N ALA A 24 13.63 16.41 -5.56
CA ALA A 24 12.45 17.22 -5.81
C ALA A 24 11.16 16.55 -5.28
N GLN A 25 11.00 15.24 -5.48
CA GLN A 25 9.86 14.50 -4.91
C GLN A 25 9.86 14.47 -3.38
N LYS A 26 11.03 14.38 -2.74
CA LYS A 26 11.13 14.43 -1.28
C LYS A 26 10.80 15.82 -0.74
N GLU A 27 11.24 16.87 -1.44
CA GLU A 27 10.95 18.27 -1.08
C GLU A 27 9.47 18.59 -1.26
N ALA A 28 8.86 18.24 -2.39
CA ALA A 28 7.41 18.38 -2.62
C ALA A 28 6.58 17.62 -1.57
N LYS A 29 7.01 16.42 -1.16
CA LYS A 29 6.36 15.67 -0.06
C LYS A 29 6.53 16.34 1.31
N LYS A 30 7.63 17.04 1.55
CA LYS A 30 7.85 17.81 2.79
C LYS A 30 7.00 19.07 2.80
N GLU A 31 6.96 19.82 1.70
CA GLU A 31 6.15 21.04 1.55
C GLU A 31 4.66 20.74 1.67
N THR A 32 4.15 19.73 0.97
CA THR A 32 2.74 19.31 1.09
C THR A 32 2.38 18.89 2.51
N LYS A 33 3.29 18.27 3.27
CA LYS A 33 3.08 17.95 4.69
C LYS A 33 3.11 19.19 5.57
N LYS A 34 3.99 20.17 5.31
CA LYS A 34 4.04 21.45 6.02
C LYS A 34 2.77 22.25 5.78
N ASN A 35 2.37 22.44 4.52
CA ASN A 35 1.15 23.16 4.16
C ASN A 35 -0.09 22.54 4.82
N LYS A 36 -0.21 21.20 4.81
CA LYS A 36 -1.31 20.51 5.49
C LYS A 36 -1.32 20.69 7.01
N LYS A 37 -0.15 20.85 7.65
CA LYS A 37 -0.03 21.13 9.08
C LYS A 37 -0.40 22.58 9.36
N GLU A 38 0.10 23.52 8.57
CA GLU A 38 -0.19 24.95 8.70
C GLU A 38 -1.67 25.26 8.47
N GLU A 39 -2.30 24.67 7.46
CA GLU A 39 -3.74 24.73 7.24
C GLU A 39 -4.52 24.20 8.45
N PHE A 40 -4.06 23.09 9.03
CA PHE A 40 -4.71 22.52 10.21
C PHE A 40 -4.54 23.39 11.45
N THR A 41 -3.36 23.96 11.68
CA THR A 41 -3.10 24.87 12.80
C THR A 41 -3.90 26.16 12.67
N LYS A 42 -4.01 26.73 11.46
CA LYS A 42 -4.87 27.89 11.19
C LYS A 42 -6.32 27.61 11.53
N LEU A 43 -6.86 26.49 11.04
CA LEU A 43 -8.22 26.05 11.36
C LEU A 43 -8.40 25.80 12.87
N TYR A 44 -7.44 25.14 13.52
CA TYR A 44 -7.50 24.86 14.96
C TYR A 44 -7.54 26.14 15.81
N ASN A 45 -6.80 27.18 15.39
CA ASN A 45 -6.78 28.48 16.06
C ASN A 45 -8.03 29.32 15.77
N GLU A 46 -8.67 29.14 14.61
CA GLU A 46 -9.92 29.81 14.23
C GLU A 46 -11.13 29.27 15.01
N PHE A 47 -11.06 28.03 15.53
CA PHE A 47 -12.15 27.42 16.30
C PHE A 47 -11.97 27.58 17.81
N GLU A 48 -12.89 28.33 18.42
CA GLU A 48 -13.19 28.20 19.84
C GLU A 48 -14.10 26.97 20.02
N GLY A 49 -13.63 26.00 20.80
CA GLY A 49 -14.33 24.72 20.96
C GLY A 49 -15.59 24.93 21.78
N HIS A 50 -16.69 24.30 21.36
CA HIS A 50 -18.00 24.40 22.02
C HIS A 50 -17.98 23.98 23.52
N ASP A 51 -16.95 23.24 23.95
CA ASP A 51 -16.83 22.68 25.31
C ASP A 51 -15.55 23.10 26.05
N GLY A 52 -14.79 24.08 25.55
CA GLY A 52 -13.52 24.54 26.18
C GLY A 52 -12.33 23.57 26.10
N THR A 53 -12.55 22.30 25.74
CA THR A 53 -11.52 21.25 25.67
C THR A 53 -10.85 21.14 24.29
N GLN A 54 -9.55 20.77 24.26
CA GLN A 54 -8.78 20.59 23.01
C GLN A 54 -9.38 19.54 22.06
N GLU A 55 -10.03 18.50 22.60
CA GLU A 55 -10.65 17.43 21.81
C GLU A 55 -11.84 17.90 20.97
N GLY A 56 -12.64 18.84 21.49
CA GLY A 56 -13.77 19.44 20.77
C GLY A 56 -13.31 20.24 19.56
N LYS A 57 -12.22 20.98 19.70
CA LYS A 57 -11.58 21.75 18.60
C LYS A 57 -11.08 20.82 17.48
N ILE A 58 -10.48 19.68 17.83
CA ILE A 58 -9.99 18.69 16.86
C ILE A 58 -11.15 18.06 16.07
N LYS A 59 -12.28 17.74 16.73
CA LYS A 59 -13.47 17.17 16.07
C LYS A 59 -14.12 18.18 15.12
N ALA A 60 -14.27 19.44 15.54
CA ALA A 60 -14.82 20.51 14.70
C ALA A 60 -13.97 20.78 13.44
N ALA A 61 -12.65 20.90 13.60
CA ALA A 61 -11.72 21.10 12.49
C ALA A 61 -11.71 19.92 11.51
N LYS A 62 -11.82 18.67 12.00
CA LYS A 62 -11.93 17.46 11.15
C LYS A 62 -13.24 17.43 10.36
N ASN A 63 -14.37 17.77 10.97
CA ASN A 63 -15.67 17.75 10.29
C ASN A 63 -15.74 18.78 9.15
N LYS A 64 -15.16 19.98 9.32
CA LYS A 64 -15.05 20.97 8.23
C LYS A 64 -14.13 20.49 7.11
N ARG A 65 -13.07 19.72 7.43
CA ARG A 65 -12.15 19.13 6.44
C ARG A 65 -12.81 18.06 5.54
N VAL A 66 -13.86 17.39 6.02
CA VAL A 66 -14.54 16.29 5.31
C VAL A 66 -15.52 16.80 4.24
N LYS A 67 -16.03 18.04 4.35
CA LYS A 67 -16.88 18.67 3.33
C LYS A 67 -16.06 19.36 2.23
N LYS A 68 -15.08 18.67 1.65
CA LYS A 68 -14.68 19.01 0.28
C LYS A 68 -15.83 18.52 -0.60
N GLU A 69 -16.52 19.44 -1.29
CA GLU A 69 -17.52 19.06 -2.29
C GLU A 69 -16.90 18.02 -3.21
N LYS A 70 -17.49 16.83 -3.25
CA LYS A 70 -17.09 15.81 -4.21
C LYS A 70 -17.44 16.38 -5.58
N GLU A 71 -16.43 16.71 -6.38
CA GLU A 71 -16.62 17.05 -7.78
C GLU A 71 -17.52 15.97 -8.42
N LYS A 72 -18.56 16.41 -9.13
CA LYS A 72 -19.49 15.50 -9.80
C LYS A 72 -18.69 14.69 -10.82
N ILE A 73 -18.44 13.42 -10.51
CA ILE A 73 -17.73 12.52 -11.40
C ILE A 73 -18.63 12.31 -12.62
N ASP A 74 -18.15 12.74 -13.78
CA ASP A 74 -18.86 12.55 -15.04
C ASP A 74 -18.78 11.07 -15.45
N TYR A 75 -19.77 10.28 -15.04
CA TYR A 75 -19.76 8.82 -15.17
C TYR A 75 -19.50 8.35 -16.61
N LYS A 76 -19.96 9.11 -17.60
CA LYS A 76 -19.76 8.81 -19.02
C LYS A 76 -18.28 8.94 -19.44
N LEU A 77 -17.57 9.91 -18.86
CA LEU A 77 -16.13 10.10 -19.08
C LEU A 77 -15.33 9.05 -18.30
N ALA A 78 -15.71 8.79 -17.05
CA ALA A 78 -15.08 7.78 -16.20
C ALA A 78 -15.16 6.37 -16.82
N LEU A 79 -16.29 5.99 -17.43
CA LEU A 79 -16.46 4.71 -18.12
C LEU A 79 -15.65 4.61 -19.42
N LYS A 80 -15.52 5.71 -20.17
CA LYS A 80 -14.64 5.74 -21.36
C LYS A 80 -13.17 5.65 -21.01
N GLU A 81 -12.77 6.23 -19.87
CA GLU A 81 -11.39 6.18 -19.39
C GLU A 81 -11.06 4.92 -18.58
N ALA A 82 -12.06 4.22 -18.04
CA ALA A 82 -11.90 3.01 -17.26
C ALA A 82 -11.08 1.94 -17.99
N PRO A 83 -11.38 1.51 -19.23
CA PRO A 83 -10.62 0.44 -19.88
C PRO A 83 -9.16 0.84 -20.13
N VAL A 84 -8.91 2.10 -20.48
CA VAL A 84 -7.55 2.62 -20.70
C VAL A 84 -6.77 2.72 -19.39
N LYS A 85 -7.41 3.12 -18.29
CA LYS A 85 -6.81 3.11 -16.95
C LYS A 85 -6.55 1.70 -16.46
N PHE A 86 -7.46 0.77 -16.68
CA PHE A 86 -7.29 -0.65 -16.37
C PHE A 86 -6.09 -1.24 -17.13
N LEU A 87 -5.95 -1.00 -18.43
CA LEU A 87 -4.80 -1.49 -19.20
C LEU A 87 -3.47 -0.90 -18.70
N LYS A 88 -3.46 0.38 -18.30
CA LYS A 88 -2.29 0.99 -17.66
C LYS A 88 -1.96 0.39 -16.29
N GLU A 89 -2.96 -0.03 -15.52
CA GLU A 89 -2.77 -0.72 -14.25
C GLU A 89 -2.32 -2.17 -14.46
N VAL A 90 -2.91 -2.88 -15.41
CA VAL A 90 -2.51 -4.25 -15.79
C VAL A 90 -1.06 -4.29 -16.26
N ASN A 91 -0.61 -3.27 -17.01
CA ASN A 91 0.80 -3.18 -17.42
C ASN A 91 1.76 -2.91 -16.24
N LYS A 92 1.27 -2.37 -15.11
CA LYS A 92 2.06 -2.24 -13.87
C LYS A 92 2.13 -3.54 -13.07
N ILE A 93 1.28 -4.52 -13.37
CA ILE A 93 1.31 -5.81 -12.69
C ILE A 93 2.60 -6.51 -13.09
N GLN A 94 3.53 -6.62 -12.14
CA GLN A 94 4.70 -7.48 -12.31
C GLN A 94 4.21 -8.93 -12.31
N TRP A 95 4.06 -9.49 -13.51
CA TRP A 95 3.81 -10.91 -13.70
C TRP A 95 4.89 -11.69 -12.97
N SER A 96 4.47 -12.55 -12.04
CA SER A 96 5.38 -13.38 -11.28
C SER A 96 6.20 -14.23 -12.26
N SER A 97 7.51 -14.00 -12.29
CA SER A 97 8.43 -14.84 -13.04
C SER A 97 8.26 -16.31 -12.63
N ARG A 98 8.44 -17.24 -13.57
CA ARG A 98 8.33 -18.70 -13.37
C ARG A 98 9.05 -19.17 -12.10
N LYS A 99 10.17 -18.53 -11.76
CA LYS A 99 10.93 -18.78 -10.53
C LYS A 99 10.13 -18.41 -9.26
N ASN A 100 9.55 -17.22 -9.19
CA ASN A 100 8.72 -16.79 -8.05
C ASN A 100 7.43 -17.58 -7.93
N LEU A 101 6.85 -18.01 -9.05
CA LEU A 101 5.65 -18.84 -9.06
C LEU A 101 5.95 -20.22 -8.45
N GLY A 102 7.06 -20.84 -8.85
CA GLY A 102 7.52 -22.11 -8.30
C GLY A 102 7.82 -22.04 -6.80
N THR A 103 8.49 -20.99 -6.33
CA THR A 103 8.79 -20.84 -4.89
C THR A 103 7.53 -20.67 -4.05
N LYS A 104 6.54 -19.90 -4.52
CA LYS A 104 5.25 -19.75 -3.82
C LYS A 104 4.48 -21.07 -3.79
N PHE A 105 4.46 -21.80 -4.90
CA PHE A 105 3.79 -23.09 -4.98
C PHE A 105 4.45 -24.14 -4.07
N LEU A 106 5.79 -24.17 -4.03
CA LEU A 106 6.53 -25.06 -3.12
C LEU A 106 6.21 -24.77 -1.66
N TRP A 107 6.11 -23.49 -1.27
CA TRP A 107 5.69 -23.10 0.08
C TRP A 107 4.30 -23.62 0.44
N VAL A 108 3.36 -23.61 -0.51
CA VAL A 108 2.01 -24.16 -0.30
C VAL A 108 2.06 -25.68 -0.08
N ILE A 109 2.85 -26.41 -0.87
CA ILE A 109 3.02 -27.86 -0.68
C ILE A 109 3.61 -28.18 0.70
N ILE A 110 4.66 -27.47 1.10
CA ILE A 110 5.28 -27.64 2.41
C ILE A 110 4.26 -27.36 3.52
N PHE A 111 3.47 -26.29 3.38
CA PHE A 111 2.41 -25.95 4.32
C PHE A 111 1.38 -27.08 4.43
N ILE A 112 0.88 -27.60 3.30
CA ILE A 112 -0.08 -28.72 3.30
C ILE A 112 0.52 -29.97 3.94
N ALA A 113 1.79 -30.27 3.66
CA ALA A 113 2.48 -31.43 4.26
C ALA A 113 2.60 -31.31 5.78
N ILE A 114 2.99 -30.12 6.28
CA ILE A 114 3.06 -29.86 7.73
C ILE A 114 1.69 -30.05 8.37
N PHE A 115 0.63 -29.49 7.77
CA PHE A 115 -0.73 -29.67 8.28
C PHE A 115 -1.20 -31.12 8.21
N GLY A 116 -0.84 -31.85 7.15
CA GLY A 116 -1.15 -33.28 7.05
C GLY A 116 -0.54 -34.09 8.20
N VAL A 117 0.74 -33.84 8.52
CA VAL A 117 1.40 -34.48 9.67
C VAL A 117 0.78 -34.02 10.99
N PHE A 118 0.48 -32.74 11.12
CA PHE A 118 -0.18 -32.21 12.31
C PHE A 118 -1.54 -32.87 12.57
N PHE A 119 -2.41 -32.95 11.56
CA PHE A 119 -3.70 -33.61 11.69
C PHE A 119 -3.57 -35.10 11.97
N PHE A 120 -2.58 -35.77 11.36
CA PHE A 120 -2.28 -37.17 11.67
C PHE A 120 -1.91 -37.37 13.15
N CYS A 121 -1.07 -36.50 13.72
CA CYS A 121 -0.75 -36.55 15.14
C CYS A 121 -1.97 -36.26 16.03
N VAL A 122 -2.84 -35.33 15.62
CA VAL A 122 -4.08 -35.02 16.33
C VAL A 122 -5.03 -36.22 16.31
N ASP A 123 -5.17 -36.90 15.19
CA ASP A 123 -5.97 -38.12 15.06
C ASP A 123 -5.44 -39.23 15.99
N LEU A 124 -4.12 -39.46 16.02
CA LEU A 124 -3.52 -40.41 16.95
C LEU A 124 -3.77 -40.02 18.42
N ALA A 125 -3.68 -38.73 18.74
CA ALA A 125 -3.97 -38.25 20.09
C ALA A 125 -5.43 -38.49 20.47
N PHE A 126 -6.37 -38.28 19.54
CA PHE A 126 -7.79 -38.58 19.77
C PHE A 126 -8.07 -40.07 19.88
N GLN A 127 -7.45 -40.91 19.06
CA GLN A 127 -7.58 -42.37 19.17
C GLN A 127 -7.14 -42.86 20.55
N ASN A 128 -5.96 -42.44 21.01
CA ASN A 128 -5.47 -42.79 22.34
C ASN A 128 -6.38 -42.26 23.45
N LEU A 129 -6.94 -41.05 23.29
CA LEU A 129 -7.88 -40.48 24.24
C LEU A 129 -9.20 -41.27 24.28
N PHE A 130 -9.72 -41.69 23.12
CA PHE A 130 -10.95 -42.48 23.04
C PHE A 130 -10.78 -43.90 23.60
N GLU A 131 -9.62 -44.53 23.39
CA GLU A 131 -9.26 -45.81 24.00
C GLU A 131 -9.17 -45.68 25.53
N LEU A 132 -8.57 -44.59 26.03
CA LEU A 132 -8.43 -44.34 27.47
C LEU A 132 -9.78 -44.05 28.16
N ILE A 133 -10.71 -43.40 27.46
CA ILE A 133 -12.07 -43.14 27.94
C ILE A 133 -12.99 -44.37 27.71
N ARG A 134 -12.50 -45.47 27.09
CA ARG A 134 -13.26 -46.68 26.74
C ARG A 134 -14.55 -46.38 25.96
N ILE A 135 -14.49 -45.38 25.08
CA ILE A 135 -15.59 -45.12 24.13
C ILE A 135 -15.48 -46.08 22.94
N ILE A 136 -14.24 -46.53 22.66
CA ILE A 136 -13.88 -47.64 21.78
C ILE A 136 -13.14 -48.68 22.63
#